data_AF-A0A972RBF4-F1
#
_entry.id   AF-A0A972RBF4-F1
#
_cell.length_a   1.000
_cell.length_b   1.000
_cell.length_c   1.000
_cell.angle_alpha   90.00
_cell.angle_beta   90.00
_cell.angle_gamma   90.00
#
_symmetry.space_group_name_H-M   'P 1'
#
loop_
_entity.id
_entity.type
_entity.pdbx_description
1 polymer ?
#
loop_
_entity_poly.entity_id
_entity_poly.type
_entity_poly.pdbx_seq_one_letter_code
_entity_poly.pdbx_strand_id
1 'polypeptide(L)' 'MKVRRAIRRLEVDMEYRNILWPPNIRRLIREGGRYQIPCLFIDGKAMYESDDIIGFLREHFPAR' A
#
# COMPACT_ATOMS: atom_id res chain seq x y z
N MET A 1 10.25 7.91 -0.36
CA MET A 1 8.90 7.88 0.26
C MET A 1 8.91 7.04 1.54
N LYS A 2 8.22 7.49 2.60
CA LYS A 2 8.27 6.87 3.95
C LYS A 2 7.74 5.43 4.01
N VAL A 3 6.65 5.10 3.30
CA VAL A 3 6.09 3.74 3.24
C VAL A 3 7.11 2.73 2.70
N ARG A 4 7.77 3.03 1.57
CA ARG A 4 8.84 2.17 1.01
C ARG A 4 10.02 1.97 1.97
N ARG A 5 10.31 2.95 2.84
CA ARG A 5 11.34 2.78 3.88
C ARG A 5 10.87 1.84 4.99
N ALA A 6 9.60 1.91 5.39
CA ALA A 6 9.03 0.99 6.37
C ALA A 6 9.04 -0.45 5.83
N ILE A 7 8.52 -0.67 4.61
CA ILE A 7 8.51 -2.01 3.96
C ILE A 7 9.91 -2.64 3.95
N ARG A 8 10.93 -1.89 3.52
CA ARG A 8 12.31 -2.40 3.50
C ARG A 8 12.87 -2.71 4.89
N ARG A 9 12.54 -1.92 5.91
CA ARG A 9 13.03 -2.13 7.30
C ARG A 9 12.37 -3.32 7.97
N LEU A 10 11.13 -3.58 7.63
CA LEU A 10 10.33 -4.69 8.16
C LEU A 10 10.49 -5.96 7.31
N GLU A 11 11.31 -5.91 6.25
CA GLU A 11 11.56 -7.02 5.32
C GLU A 11 10.28 -7.66 4.78
N VAL A 12 9.25 -6.83 4.55
CA VAL A 12 7.94 -7.29 4.06
C VAL A 12 8.03 -7.55 2.56
N ASP A 13 7.77 -8.80 2.18
CA ASP A 13 7.55 -9.15 0.79
C ASP A 13 6.18 -8.63 0.34
N MET A 14 6.15 -7.78 -0.68
CA MET A 14 4.95 -7.10 -1.13
C MET A 14 4.98 -6.86 -2.64
N GLU A 15 3.83 -7.08 -3.25
CA GLU A 15 3.63 -6.82 -4.66
C GLU A 15 3.36 -5.33 -4.93
N TYR A 16 4.11 -4.75 -5.88
CA TYR A 16 3.92 -3.35 -6.28
C TYR A 16 3.09 -3.25 -7.56
N ARG A 17 2.08 -2.38 -7.54
CA ARG A 17 1.25 -2.06 -8.71
C ARG A 17 1.58 -0.67 -9.24
N ASN A 18 2.03 -0.60 -10.49
CA ASN A 18 2.28 0.67 -11.17
C ASN A 18 0.96 1.27 -11.67
N ILE A 19 0.56 2.41 -11.13
CA ILE A 19 -0.69 3.10 -11.52
C ILE A 19 -0.62 3.69 -12.94
N LEU A 20 0.56 3.82 -13.55
CA LEU A 20 0.67 4.22 -14.96
C LEU A 20 0.10 3.16 -15.91
N TRP A 21 -0.07 1.92 -15.45
CA TRP A 21 -0.73 0.88 -16.22
C TRP A 21 -2.25 1.01 -16.10
N PRO A 22 -3.00 1.16 -17.22
CA PRO A 22 -4.44 1.45 -17.19
C PRO A 22 -5.30 0.48 -16.35
N PRO A 23 -5.04 -0.83 -16.31
CA PRO A 23 -5.77 -1.74 -15.43
C PRO A 23 -5.62 -1.42 -13.94
N ASN A 24 -4.43 -1.00 -13.49
CA ASN A 24 -4.16 -0.72 -12.08
C ASN A 24 -4.83 0.57 -11.62
N ILE A 25 -4.78 1.64 -12.41
CA ILE A 25 -5.49 2.89 -12.09
C ILE A 25 -7.00 2.69 -12.10
N ARG A 26 -7.55 1.91 -13.05
CA ARG A 26 -8.98 1.56 -13.05
C ARG A 26 -9.37 0.81 -11.78
N ARG A 27 -8.55 -0.15 -11.36
CA ARG A 27 -8.75 -0.88 -10.11
C ARG A 27 -8.70 0.05 -8.89
N LEU A 28 -7.69 0.92 -8.83
CA LEU A 28 -7.53 1.89 -7.74
C LEU A 28 -8.76 2.80 -7.61
N ILE A 29 -9.28 3.32 -8.72
CA ILE A 29 -10.46 4.19 -8.70
C ILE A 29 -11.72 3.38 -8.36
N ARG A 30 -11.90 2.19 -8.94
CA ARG A 30 -13.09 1.36 -8.75
C ARG A 30 -13.20 0.78 -7.33
N GLU A 31 -12.10 0.25 -6.79
CA GLU A 31 -12.07 -0.44 -5.51
C GLU A 31 -11.63 0.48 -4.36
N GLY A 32 -10.75 1.44 -4.63
CA GLY A 32 -10.27 2.41 -3.63
C GLY A 32 -11.05 3.72 -3.62
N GLY A 33 -11.88 3.99 -4.63
CA GLY A 33 -12.77 5.15 -4.68
C GLY A 33 -12.10 6.48 -5.02
N ARG A 34 -10.76 6.56 -5.02
CA ARG A 34 -10.03 7.82 -5.27
C ARG A 34 -8.67 7.61 -5.92
N TYR A 35 -8.25 8.59 -6.72
CA TYR A 35 -6.91 8.65 -7.29
C TYR A 35 -5.93 9.24 -6.27
N GLN A 36 -5.45 8.40 -5.35
CA GLN A 36 -4.45 8.78 -4.35
C GLN A 36 -3.41 7.67 -4.16
N ILE A 37 -2.16 8.07 -3.96
CA ILE A 37 -1.06 7.18 -3.58
C ILE A 37 -0.29 7.76 -2.38
N PRO A 38 0.37 6.94 -1.55
CA PRO A 38 0.38 5.48 -1.58
C PRO A 38 -0.97 4.87 -1.19
N CYS A 39 -1.27 3.68 -1.73
CA CYS A 39 -2.44 2.89 -1.39
C CYS A 39 -1.98 1.45 -1.16
N LEU A 40 -2.40 0.87 -0.03
CA LEU A 40 -2.16 -0.52 0.30
C LEU A 40 -3.48 -1.28 0.15
N PHE A 41 -3.47 -2.40 -0.57
CA PHE A 41 -4.62 -3.29 -0.65
C PHE A 41 -4.42 -4.47 0.29
N ILE A 42 -5.38 -4.69 1.20
CA ILE A 42 -5.40 -5.82 2.14
C ILE A 42 -6.74 -6.52 1.94
N ASP A 43 -6.73 -7.79 1.55
CA ASP A 43 -7.95 -8.58 1.28
C ASP A 43 -8.99 -7.87 0.41
N GLY A 44 -8.51 -7.17 -0.63
CA GLY A 44 -9.35 -6.42 -1.56
C GLY A 44 -9.84 -5.06 -1.07
N LYS A 45 -9.54 -4.67 0.18
CA LYS A 45 -9.88 -3.34 0.73
C LYS A 45 -8.70 -2.39 0.58
N ALA A 46 -8.98 -1.16 0.16
CA ALA A 46 -7.98 -0.12 0.03
C ALA A 46 -7.77 0.62 1.37
N MET A 47 -6.52 0.71 1.80
CA MET A 47 -6.05 1.57 2.88
C MET A 47 -5.24 2.72 2.29
N TYR A 48 -5.55 3.93 2.74
CA TYR A 48 -4.85 5.14 2.40
C TYR A 48 -4.17 5.71 3.63
N GLU A 49 -3.62 6.91 3.46
CA GLU A 49 -2.81 7.59 4.46
C GLU A 49 -1.53 6.85 4.81
N SER A 50 -0.45 7.51 4.46
CA SER A 50 0.88 6.93 4.55
C SER A 50 1.35 6.62 5.98
N ASP A 51 0.77 7.26 7.00
CA ASP A 51 1.04 6.93 8.40
C ASP A 51 0.24 5.71 8.87
N ASP A 52 -1.04 5.61 8.48
CA ASP A 52 -1.89 4.45 8.77
C ASP A 52 -1.32 3.18 8.12
N ILE A 53 -0.88 3.27 6.86
CA ILE A 53 -0.19 2.18 6.16
C ILE A 53 1.07 1.74 6.93
N ILE A 54 1.85 2.68 7.46
CA ILE A 54 3.06 2.35 8.24
C ILE A 54 2.69 1.72 9.58
N GLY A 55 1.65 2.22 10.26
CA GLY A 55 1.12 1.65 11.49
C GLY A 55 0.70 0.20 11.29
N PHE A 56 -0.13 -0.05 10.27
CA PHE A 56 -0.56 -1.39 9.88
C PHE A 56 0.64 -2.31 9.63
N LEU A 57 1.61 -1.87 8.81
CA LEU A 57 2.79 -2.70 8.50
C LEU A 57 3.60 -3.04 9.75
N ARG A 58 3.78 -2.09 10.69
CA ARG A 58 4.53 -2.33 11.93
C ARG A 58 3.83 -3.29 12.89
N GLU A 59 2.50 -3.22 12.95
CA GLU A 59 1.69 -4.08 13.79
C GLU A 59 1.69 -5.53 13.28
N HIS A 60 1.62 -5.71 11.95
CA HIS A 60 1.46 -7.03 11.33
C HIS A 60 2.79 -7.70 10.96
N PHE A 61 3.84 -6.91 10.74
CA PHE A 61 5.17 -7.40 10.37
C PHE A 61 6.22 -6.80 11.32
N PRO A 62 6.29 -7.25 12.58
CA PRO A 62 7.32 -6.80 13.50
C PRO A 62 8.69 -7.18 12.94
N ALA A 63 9.63 -6.22 12.96
CA ALA A 63 11.02 -6.51 12.62
C ALA A 63 11.55 -7.61 13.55
N ARG A 64 12.16 -8.64 12.97
CA ARG A 64 12.91 -9.66 13.72
C ARG A 64 14.23 -9.11 14.24
#